data_AF-B2TL82-F1
#
_entry.id   AF-B2TL82-F1
#
_cell.length_a   1.000
_cell.length_b   1.000
_cell.length_c   1.000
_cell.angle_alpha   90.00
_cell.angle_beta   90.00
_cell.angle_gamma   90.00
#
_symmetry.space_group_name_H-M   'P 1'
#
loop_
_entity.id
_entity.type
_entity.pdbx_description
1 polymer ?
#
loop_
_entity_poly.entity_id
_entity_poly.type
_entity_poly.pdbx_seq_one_letter_code
_entity_poly.pdbx_strand_id
1 'polypeptide(L)'
;MIDKIINKYHINVYSMLKHGTVAVITMFGVGLLFGIKNIMLAFPIALTSTVLSRQNLQVKTTSKILKLIFVDLVIVLLAFVSSQNSYLGIIINFISIFSIMYNIISPYDMAFYKPFIMLYIFTQYARVSLEELPFRILAVIFGVLVIECSNIITKVNEKSKLGNSITSSLLLIKNQLNNIIDGKFEEDIVKKCSKIMRELVYKVYITRHKKYLTTNLGRIQFNIYINMEYFNLYLRNVYSEYNNNDIKKNEVEDIINVIDNILYYSNYSITVEELENKINLFKDMYNNKSRTLTEICNIMNSLKISIKELKELGNKEINKIYSEWEKENIENFKESFHKGMRFNFAMRMAITLTIVLFIGEILGYYKVIWAIITIMSVIQPYYEYTLNKTKERIIGNVMGILFTGIFINLINIKWVTISILILSLYLLYGFKEYYKISLFASIASICIASLTENINVLLIYRVIYVIIGVAIVIIVNKKIFPYKLKEGMDELIIKIDKLNTMLINYSIAILNGTENPNKVRNIIIHSTLLCEKLEIRNTNFNDNNINRIANLNNEFVIQVGYRVLR
;
A
#
# COMPACT_ATOMS: atom_id res chain seq x y z
N MET A 1 -23.86 20.77 -0.31
CA MET A 1 -23.85 20.24 1.08
C MET A 1 -23.00 18.98 1.21
N ILE A 2 -23.12 18.01 0.29
CA ILE A 2 -22.36 16.75 0.29
C ILE A 2 -20.84 16.97 0.16
N ASP A 3 -20.37 17.82 -0.78
CA ASP A 3 -18.93 18.08 -0.94
C ASP A 3 -18.28 18.73 0.28
N LYS A 4 -19.05 19.57 0.99
CA LYS A 4 -18.61 20.19 2.25
C LYS A 4 -18.40 19.14 3.36
N ILE A 5 -19.23 18.10 3.39
CA ILE A 5 -19.10 16.97 4.34
C ILE A 5 -17.92 16.09 3.94
N ILE A 6 -17.79 15.75 2.66
CA ILE A 6 -16.68 14.93 2.13
C ILE A 6 -15.33 15.56 2.49
N ASN A 7 -15.18 16.87 2.22
CA ASN A 7 -13.95 17.60 2.51
C ASN A 7 -13.70 17.74 4.02
N LYS A 8 -14.74 18.02 4.81
CA LYS A 8 -14.62 18.17 6.27
C LYS A 8 -14.16 16.89 6.98
N TYR A 9 -14.62 15.72 6.51
CA TYR A 9 -14.32 14.43 7.14
C TYR A 9 -13.30 13.58 6.38
N HIS A 10 -12.68 14.14 5.34
CA HIS A 10 -11.70 13.48 4.46
C HIS A 10 -12.16 12.11 3.95
N ILE A 11 -13.41 12.04 3.47
CA ILE A 11 -14.01 10.79 2.99
C ILE A 11 -13.41 10.42 1.63
N ASN A 12 -12.83 9.24 1.52
CA ASN A 12 -12.39 8.68 0.24
C ASN A 12 -13.57 8.04 -0.49
N VAL A 13 -14.31 8.85 -1.24
CA VAL A 13 -15.53 8.44 -1.97
C VAL A 13 -15.25 7.32 -2.96
N TYR A 14 -14.12 7.37 -3.68
CA TYR A 14 -13.75 6.33 -4.64
C TYR A 14 -13.56 4.97 -3.96
N SER A 15 -12.79 4.93 -2.86
CA SER A 15 -12.59 3.72 -2.07
C SER A 15 -13.90 3.22 -1.47
N MET A 16 -14.71 4.13 -0.92
CA MET A 16 -16.03 3.85 -0.35
C MET A 16 -16.93 3.13 -1.35
N LEU A 17 -17.08 3.68 -2.55
CA LEU A 17 -17.94 3.12 -3.59
C LEU A 17 -17.37 1.81 -4.14
N LYS A 18 -16.08 1.77 -4.51
CA LYS A 18 -15.47 0.57 -5.11
C LYS A 18 -15.53 -0.62 -4.15
N HIS A 19 -15.00 -0.47 -2.94
CA HIS A 19 -14.86 -1.57 -1.99
C HIS A 19 -16.16 -1.85 -1.23
N GLY A 20 -16.98 -0.82 -0.97
CA GLY A 20 -18.32 -0.99 -0.42
C GLY A 20 -19.23 -1.80 -1.34
N THR A 21 -19.20 -1.54 -2.66
CA THR A 21 -19.97 -2.32 -3.65
C THR A 21 -19.53 -3.78 -3.65
N VAL A 22 -18.20 -4.04 -3.65
CA VAL A 22 -17.67 -5.41 -3.55
C VAL A 22 -18.15 -6.08 -2.26
N ALA A 23 -18.12 -5.39 -1.12
CA ALA A 23 -18.57 -5.94 0.16
C ALA A 23 -20.06 -6.30 0.18
N VAL A 24 -20.90 -5.45 -0.40
CA VAL A 24 -22.34 -5.68 -0.49
C VAL A 24 -22.63 -6.86 -1.43
N ILE A 25 -22.06 -6.87 -2.64
CA ILE A 25 -22.27 -7.97 -3.61
C ILE A 25 -21.77 -9.30 -3.04
N THR A 26 -20.59 -9.32 -2.43
CA THR A 26 -20.05 -10.54 -1.83
C THR A 26 -20.89 -11.01 -0.65
N MET A 27 -21.34 -10.13 0.24
CA MET A 27 -22.15 -10.51 1.39
C MET A 27 -23.50 -11.11 1.00
N PHE A 28 -24.26 -10.42 0.15
CA PHE A 28 -25.57 -10.92 -0.29
C PHE A 28 -25.43 -12.10 -1.25
N GLY A 29 -24.47 -12.05 -2.18
CA GLY A 29 -24.21 -13.13 -3.13
C GLY A 29 -23.80 -14.43 -2.42
N VAL A 30 -22.90 -14.35 -1.45
CA VAL A 30 -22.51 -15.55 -0.67
C VAL A 30 -23.68 -16.09 0.14
N GLY A 31 -24.45 -15.22 0.80
CA GLY A 31 -25.60 -15.64 1.60
C GLY A 31 -26.70 -16.32 0.78
N LEU A 32 -27.00 -15.78 -0.40
CA LEU A 32 -28.07 -16.29 -1.28
C LEU A 32 -27.66 -17.57 -2.04
N LEU A 33 -26.42 -17.63 -2.54
CA LEU A 33 -25.96 -18.73 -3.41
C LEU A 33 -25.37 -19.92 -2.64
N PHE A 34 -24.71 -19.65 -1.51
CA PHE A 34 -23.93 -20.67 -0.78
C PHE A 34 -24.35 -20.79 0.70
N GLY A 35 -25.43 -20.12 1.09
CA GLY A 35 -26.06 -20.26 2.40
C GLY A 35 -25.55 -19.30 3.49
N ILE A 36 -26.42 -19.08 4.48
CA ILE A 36 -26.24 -18.10 5.58
C ILE A 36 -24.98 -18.39 6.41
N LYS A 37 -24.62 -19.67 6.59
CA LYS A 37 -23.42 -20.09 7.32
C LYS A 37 -22.11 -19.55 6.71
N ASN A 38 -22.11 -19.20 5.43
CA ASN A 38 -20.93 -18.69 4.72
C ASN A 38 -20.89 -17.16 4.64
N ILE A 39 -21.94 -16.43 5.05
CA ILE A 39 -22.00 -14.95 5.00
C ILE A 39 -20.82 -14.31 5.72
N MET A 40 -20.38 -14.90 6.84
CA MET A 40 -19.27 -14.35 7.60
C MET A 40 -17.96 -14.27 6.77
N LEU A 41 -17.77 -15.16 5.79
CA LEU A 41 -16.60 -15.17 4.89
C LEU A 41 -16.59 -14.00 3.90
N ALA A 42 -17.72 -13.35 3.67
CA ALA A 42 -17.78 -12.19 2.78
C ALA A 42 -16.94 -11.02 3.27
N PHE A 43 -16.80 -10.82 4.59
CA PHE A 43 -15.96 -9.76 5.15
C PHE A 43 -14.47 -9.88 4.79
N PRO A 44 -13.78 -11.00 5.06
CA PRO A 44 -12.38 -11.14 4.66
C PRO A 44 -12.21 -11.06 3.13
N ILE A 45 -13.12 -11.64 2.35
CA ILE A 45 -13.11 -11.53 0.89
C ILE A 45 -13.20 -10.06 0.45
N ALA A 46 -14.16 -9.30 0.97
CA ALA A 46 -14.32 -7.89 0.65
C ALA A 46 -13.09 -7.07 1.05
N LEU A 47 -12.48 -7.34 2.21
CA LEU A 47 -11.25 -6.69 2.64
C LEU A 47 -10.07 -7.00 1.70
N THR A 48 -10.02 -8.22 1.13
CA THR A 48 -9.02 -8.62 0.14
C THR A 48 -9.02 -7.67 -1.06
N SER A 49 -10.19 -7.16 -1.48
CA SER A 49 -10.28 -6.18 -2.57
C SER A 49 -9.49 -4.89 -2.30
N THR A 50 -9.48 -4.38 -1.06
CA THR A 50 -8.74 -3.16 -0.68
C THR A 50 -7.23 -3.36 -0.63
N VAL A 51 -6.83 -4.59 -0.38
CA VAL A 51 -5.43 -4.99 -0.24
C VAL A 51 -4.85 -5.26 -1.63
N LEU A 52 -5.64 -5.90 -2.50
CA LEU A 52 -5.26 -6.16 -3.88
C LEU A 52 -5.33 -4.93 -4.78
N SER A 53 -6.19 -3.94 -4.50
CA SER A 53 -6.21 -2.68 -5.25
C SER A 53 -4.92 -1.87 -5.10
N ARG A 54 -4.14 -2.13 -4.03
CA ARG A 54 -2.79 -1.55 -3.84
C ARG A 54 -1.72 -2.29 -4.63
N GLN A 55 -2.03 -3.47 -5.17
CA GLN A 55 -1.14 -4.23 -6.03
C GLN A 55 -1.51 -4.03 -7.50
N ASN A 56 -0.50 -4.12 -8.39
CA ASN A 56 -0.79 -4.13 -9.81
C ASN A 56 -1.22 -5.54 -10.26
N LEU A 57 -2.52 -5.84 -10.16
CA LEU A 57 -3.11 -7.11 -10.64
C LEU A 57 -3.12 -7.24 -12.18
N GLN A 58 -2.81 -6.17 -12.92
CA GLN A 58 -2.86 -6.18 -14.38
C GLN A 58 -1.65 -6.92 -14.99
N VAL A 59 -0.56 -7.05 -14.24
CA VAL A 59 0.60 -7.84 -14.67
C VAL A 59 0.31 -9.33 -14.44
N LYS A 60 0.16 -10.09 -15.54
CA LYS A 60 -0.15 -11.53 -15.52
C LYS A 60 -1.36 -11.86 -14.63
N THR A 61 -2.48 -11.19 -14.89
CA THR A 61 -3.74 -11.26 -14.11
C THR A 61 -4.18 -12.69 -13.82
N THR A 62 -4.27 -13.55 -14.83
CA THR A 62 -4.70 -14.95 -14.66
C THR A 62 -3.84 -15.72 -13.67
N SER A 63 -2.51 -15.57 -13.72
CA SER A 63 -1.59 -16.25 -12.80
C SER A 63 -1.72 -15.73 -11.37
N LYS A 64 -1.96 -14.42 -11.19
CA LYS A 64 -2.15 -13.81 -9.86
C LYS A 64 -3.48 -14.26 -9.24
N ILE A 65 -4.55 -14.32 -10.04
CA ILE A 65 -5.86 -14.81 -9.61
C ILE A 65 -5.79 -16.27 -9.19
N LEU A 66 -5.20 -17.14 -10.03
CA LEU A 66 -5.05 -18.56 -9.71
C LEU A 66 -4.24 -18.77 -8.43
N LYS A 67 -3.17 -17.98 -8.25
CA LYS A 67 -2.38 -18.01 -7.01
C LYS A 67 -3.20 -17.57 -5.80
N LEU A 68 -4.02 -16.53 -5.93
CA LEU A 68 -4.89 -16.06 -4.85
C LEU A 68 -5.93 -17.13 -4.46
N ILE A 69 -6.64 -17.68 -5.45
CA ILE A 69 -7.60 -18.78 -5.23
C ILE A 69 -6.89 -19.95 -4.53
N PHE A 70 -5.72 -20.36 -5.01
CA PHE A 70 -4.96 -21.45 -4.40
C PHE A 70 -4.64 -21.17 -2.92
N VAL A 71 -4.15 -19.96 -2.60
CA VAL A 71 -3.84 -19.56 -1.21
C VAL A 71 -5.10 -19.57 -0.34
N ASP A 72 -6.20 -18.99 -0.81
CA ASP A 72 -7.45 -18.93 -0.05
C ASP A 72 -8.04 -20.33 0.18
N LEU A 73 -7.95 -21.22 -0.81
CA LEU A 73 -8.39 -22.62 -0.66
C LEU A 73 -7.56 -23.36 0.38
N VAL A 74 -6.23 -23.21 0.36
CA VAL A 74 -5.36 -23.81 1.39
C VAL A 74 -5.72 -23.30 2.78
N ILE A 75 -5.98 -21.99 2.93
CA ILE A 75 -6.41 -21.39 4.21
C ILE A 75 -7.72 -22.00 4.68
N VAL A 76 -8.72 -22.10 3.80
CA VAL A 76 -10.04 -22.65 4.12
C VAL A 76 -9.93 -24.12 4.55
N LEU A 77 -9.16 -24.92 3.82
CA LEU A 77 -8.96 -26.34 4.12
C LEU A 77 -8.23 -26.55 5.44
N LEU A 78 -7.15 -25.80 5.71
CA LEU A 78 -6.43 -25.88 6.99
C LEU A 78 -7.31 -25.46 8.17
N ALA A 79 -8.09 -24.39 8.02
CA ALA A 79 -9.04 -23.95 9.04
C ALA A 79 -10.14 -24.99 9.28
N PHE A 80 -10.64 -25.63 8.22
CA PHE A 80 -11.63 -26.70 8.32
C PHE A 80 -11.07 -27.90 9.09
N VAL A 81 -9.89 -28.41 8.72
CA VAL A 81 -9.25 -29.55 9.39
C VAL A 81 -8.98 -29.23 10.87
N SER A 82 -8.49 -28.02 11.16
CA SER A 82 -8.28 -27.55 12.53
C SER A 82 -9.56 -27.58 13.36
N SER A 83 -10.69 -27.21 12.77
CA SER A 83 -11.98 -27.15 13.47
C SER A 83 -12.60 -28.51 13.83
N GLN A 84 -12.09 -29.62 13.25
CA GLN A 84 -12.63 -30.96 13.50
C GLN A 84 -12.18 -31.56 14.84
N ASN A 85 -10.98 -31.20 15.32
CA ASN A 85 -10.43 -31.73 16.57
C ASN A 85 -9.66 -30.64 17.29
N SER A 86 -10.07 -30.29 18.51
CA SER A 86 -9.47 -29.17 19.25
C SER A 86 -8.00 -29.37 19.62
N TYR A 87 -7.54 -30.61 19.85
CA TYR A 87 -6.13 -30.87 20.19
C TYR A 87 -5.21 -30.81 18.96
N LEU A 88 -5.60 -31.48 17.86
CA LEU A 88 -4.91 -31.33 16.58
C LEU A 88 -5.00 -29.89 16.07
N GLY A 89 -6.10 -29.22 16.36
CA GLY A 89 -6.36 -27.84 16.06
C GLY A 89 -5.31 -26.90 16.66
N ILE A 90 -4.76 -27.17 17.86
CA ILE A 90 -3.66 -26.35 18.42
C ILE A 90 -2.46 -26.32 17.46
N ILE A 91 -2.02 -27.51 17.01
CA ILE A 91 -0.84 -27.64 16.15
C ILE A 91 -1.11 -27.02 14.79
N ILE A 92 -2.26 -27.32 14.19
CA ILE A 92 -2.63 -26.80 12.88
C ILE A 92 -2.84 -25.28 12.92
N ASN A 93 -3.50 -24.75 13.95
CA ASN A 93 -3.67 -23.31 14.15
C ASN A 93 -2.32 -22.61 14.27
N PHE A 94 -1.41 -23.13 15.09
CA PHE A 94 -0.10 -22.51 15.26
C PHE A 94 0.67 -22.47 13.92
N ILE A 95 0.78 -23.61 13.23
CA ILE A 95 1.51 -23.73 11.97
C ILE A 95 0.87 -22.86 10.88
N SER A 96 -0.46 -22.92 10.75
CA SER A 96 -1.20 -22.20 9.70
C SER A 96 -1.12 -20.70 9.92
N ILE A 97 -1.40 -20.22 11.14
CA ILE A 97 -1.35 -18.79 11.48
C ILE A 97 0.08 -18.28 11.33
N PHE A 98 1.08 -19.00 11.82
CA PHE A 98 2.48 -18.61 11.63
C PHE A 98 2.83 -18.52 10.15
N SER A 99 2.47 -19.53 9.35
CA SER A 99 2.76 -19.56 7.92
C SER A 99 2.07 -18.44 7.14
N ILE A 100 0.80 -18.17 7.45
CA ILE A 100 0.04 -17.04 6.88
C ILE A 100 0.76 -15.74 7.23
N MET A 101 1.02 -15.48 8.50
CA MET A 101 1.64 -14.24 8.94
C MET A 101 3.03 -14.07 8.32
N TYR A 102 3.91 -15.06 8.49
CA TYR A 102 5.30 -14.96 8.10
C TYR A 102 5.50 -14.81 6.58
N ASN A 103 4.72 -15.53 5.77
CA ASN A 103 4.85 -15.47 4.30
C ASN A 103 4.10 -14.30 3.67
N ILE A 104 2.98 -13.87 4.25
CA ILE A 104 2.11 -12.84 3.65
C ILE A 104 2.44 -11.43 4.17
N ILE A 105 3.06 -11.27 5.35
CA ILE A 105 3.55 -9.96 5.79
C ILE A 105 4.63 -9.46 4.83
N SER A 106 4.24 -8.49 4.01
CA SER A 106 5.15 -7.71 3.20
C SER A 106 5.81 -6.63 4.07
N PRO A 107 7.12 -6.37 3.90
CA PRO A 107 7.75 -5.24 4.59
C PRO A 107 7.19 -3.91 4.09
N TYR A 108 6.57 -3.84 2.91
CA TYR A 108 6.06 -2.61 2.31
C TYR A 108 4.56 -2.40 2.51
N ASP A 109 3.80 -3.46 2.85
CA ASP A 109 2.37 -3.34 3.21
C ASP A 109 2.06 -4.21 4.44
N MET A 110 2.09 -3.59 5.62
CA MET A 110 1.83 -4.27 6.88
C MET A 110 0.35 -4.64 7.08
N ALA A 111 -0.57 -4.23 6.21
CA ALA A 111 -1.97 -4.60 6.29
C ALA A 111 -2.32 -5.79 5.37
N PHE A 112 -1.40 -6.24 4.52
CA PHE A 112 -1.65 -7.25 3.48
C PHE A 112 -2.11 -8.61 4.04
N TYR A 113 -1.66 -8.99 5.24
CA TYR A 113 -2.00 -10.27 5.87
C TYR A 113 -3.45 -10.34 6.41
N LYS A 114 -4.08 -9.19 6.69
CA LYS A 114 -5.34 -9.15 7.45
C LYS A 114 -6.50 -9.93 6.82
N PRO A 115 -6.74 -9.86 5.50
CA PRO A 115 -7.83 -10.62 4.90
C PRO A 115 -7.63 -12.12 5.02
N PHE A 116 -6.40 -12.60 4.86
CA PHE A 116 -6.04 -14.03 4.91
C PHE A 116 -6.16 -14.61 6.31
N ILE A 117 -5.65 -13.93 7.33
CA ILE A 117 -5.81 -14.39 8.72
C ILE A 117 -7.27 -14.30 9.17
N MET A 118 -8.01 -13.31 8.67
CA MET A 118 -9.44 -13.17 8.93
C MET A 118 -10.22 -14.30 8.25
N LEU A 119 -9.88 -14.67 7.00
CA LEU A 119 -10.47 -15.81 6.31
C LEU A 119 -10.26 -17.11 7.11
N TYR A 120 -9.05 -17.33 7.64
CA TYR A 120 -8.75 -18.48 8.51
C TYR A 120 -9.64 -18.52 9.75
N ILE A 121 -9.63 -17.44 10.55
CA ILE A 121 -10.37 -17.33 11.81
C ILE A 121 -11.88 -17.49 11.58
N PHE A 122 -12.42 -16.84 10.56
CA PHE A 122 -13.85 -16.88 10.25
C PHE A 122 -14.28 -18.27 9.78
N THR A 123 -13.44 -18.93 8.98
CA THR A 123 -13.69 -20.31 8.52
C THR A 123 -13.69 -21.30 9.70
N GLN A 124 -12.74 -21.16 10.63
CA GLN A 124 -12.67 -22.02 11.81
C GLN A 124 -13.85 -21.80 12.76
N TYR A 125 -14.27 -20.54 12.95
CA TYR A 125 -15.39 -20.21 13.84
C TYR A 125 -16.74 -20.65 13.26
N ALA A 126 -17.01 -20.36 11.99
CA ALA A 126 -18.23 -20.78 11.31
C ALA A 126 -18.10 -22.26 10.93
N ARG A 127 -18.23 -23.18 11.87
CA ARG A 127 -18.08 -24.63 11.59
C ARG A 127 -19.12 -25.10 10.57
N VAL A 128 -18.67 -25.94 9.64
CA VAL A 128 -19.51 -26.60 8.62
C VAL A 128 -19.21 -28.09 8.62
N SER A 129 -20.19 -28.89 8.21
CA SER A 129 -19.99 -30.32 7.97
C SER A 129 -19.14 -30.53 6.71
N LEU A 130 -18.65 -31.76 6.51
CA LEU A 130 -17.93 -32.14 5.29
C LEU A 130 -18.79 -31.94 4.03
N GLU A 131 -20.11 -32.14 4.13
CA GLU A 131 -21.07 -31.95 3.03
C GLU A 131 -21.26 -30.47 2.65
N GLU A 132 -21.08 -29.56 3.61
CA GLU A 132 -21.21 -28.12 3.41
C GLU A 132 -19.89 -27.46 2.93
N LEU A 133 -18.76 -28.18 3.02
CA LEU A 133 -17.44 -27.70 2.61
C LEU A 133 -17.36 -27.29 1.12
N PRO A 134 -17.97 -28.00 0.15
CA PRO A 134 -18.01 -27.56 -1.25
C PRO A 134 -18.64 -26.18 -1.44
N PHE A 135 -19.74 -25.89 -0.73
CA PHE A 135 -20.39 -24.57 -0.79
C PHE A 135 -19.49 -23.47 -0.25
N ARG A 136 -18.69 -23.78 0.78
CA ARG A 136 -17.69 -22.85 1.32
C ARG A 136 -16.57 -22.55 0.33
N ILE A 137 -16.06 -23.57 -0.35
CA ILE A 137 -15.06 -23.43 -1.41
C ILE A 137 -15.60 -22.56 -2.54
N LEU A 138 -16.84 -22.84 -2.99
CA LEU A 138 -17.50 -22.04 -4.02
C LEU A 138 -17.74 -20.59 -3.59
N ALA A 139 -18.09 -20.34 -2.32
CA ALA A 139 -18.26 -18.99 -1.78
C ALA A 139 -16.98 -18.15 -1.86
N VAL A 140 -15.83 -18.75 -1.57
CA VAL A 140 -14.53 -18.08 -1.65
C VAL A 140 -14.14 -17.82 -3.10
N ILE A 141 -14.32 -18.79 -3.99
CA ILE A 141 -14.07 -18.62 -5.43
C ILE A 141 -14.96 -17.50 -6.01
N PHE A 142 -16.25 -17.51 -5.70
CA PHE A 142 -17.19 -16.45 -6.09
C PHE A 142 -16.71 -15.08 -5.61
N GLY A 143 -16.29 -15.01 -4.34
CA GLY A 143 -15.72 -13.81 -3.74
C GLY A 143 -14.54 -13.24 -4.53
N VAL A 144 -13.57 -14.08 -4.87
CA VAL A 144 -12.42 -13.68 -5.68
C VAL A 144 -12.83 -13.20 -7.07
N LEU A 145 -13.79 -13.87 -7.71
CA LEU A 145 -14.30 -13.45 -9.02
C LEU A 145 -14.97 -12.07 -8.98
N VAL A 146 -15.71 -11.74 -7.92
CA VAL A 146 -16.31 -10.41 -7.73
C VAL A 146 -15.22 -9.34 -7.61
N ILE A 147 -14.13 -9.62 -6.88
CA ILE A 147 -12.98 -8.70 -6.75
C ILE A 147 -12.35 -8.42 -8.13
N GLU A 148 -12.16 -9.46 -8.93
CA GLU A 148 -11.57 -9.32 -10.27
C GLU A 148 -12.47 -8.54 -11.23
N CYS A 149 -13.78 -8.81 -11.21
CA CYS A 149 -14.74 -8.02 -11.99
C CYS A 149 -14.67 -6.54 -11.62
N SER A 150 -14.62 -6.22 -10.32
CA SER A 150 -14.46 -4.84 -9.84
C SER A 150 -13.17 -4.18 -10.36
N ASN A 151 -12.05 -4.91 -10.34
CA ASN A 151 -10.78 -4.40 -10.82
C ASN A 151 -10.77 -4.15 -12.34
N ILE A 152 -11.40 -5.03 -13.13
CA ILE A 152 -11.55 -4.85 -14.58
C ILE A 152 -12.45 -3.65 -14.90
N ILE A 153 -13.55 -3.44 -14.18
CA ILE A 153 -14.44 -2.29 -14.40
C ILE A 153 -13.72 -0.97 -14.10
N THR A 154 -12.91 -0.93 -13.03
CA THR A 154 -12.13 0.27 -12.68
C THR A 154 -10.94 0.54 -13.60
N LYS A 155 -10.74 -0.26 -14.66
CA LYS A 155 -9.70 -0.09 -15.68
C LYS A 155 -9.89 1.19 -16.54
N VAL A 156 -10.94 1.95 -16.31
CA VAL A 156 -11.33 3.08 -17.16
C VAL A 156 -11.11 4.40 -16.42
N ASN A 157 -10.19 5.23 -16.96
CA ASN A 157 -9.95 6.66 -16.71
C ASN A 157 -8.64 7.12 -16.01
N GLU A 158 -7.48 6.54 -16.33
CA GLU A 158 -6.22 7.31 -16.30
C GLU A 158 -5.91 7.84 -17.72
N LYS A 159 -6.71 8.79 -18.22
CA LYS A 159 -6.54 9.41 -19.56
C LYS A 159 -5.66 10.66 -19.53
N SER A 160 -4.61 10.71 -18.70
CA SER A 160 -3.56 11.73 -18.86
C SER A 160 -2.32 11.11 -19.47
N LYS A 161 -1.80 11.71 -20.56
CA LYS A 161 -0.65 11.17 -21.31
C LYS A 161 0.59 10.97 -20.43
N LEU A 162 0.75 11.82 -19.40
CA LEU A 162 1.89 11.77 -18.45
C LEU A 162 1.48 11.36 -17.03
N GLY A 163 0.20 11.15 -16.72
CA GLY A 163 -0.22 10.90 -15.34
C GLY A 163 -0.17 12.14 -14.43
N ASN A 164 -0.92 12.09 -13.32
CA ASN A 164 -1.02 13.23 -12.39
C ASN A 164 0.29 13.49 -11.64
N SER A 165 1.00 12.44 -11.20
CA SER A 165 2.25 12.58 -10.45
C SER A 165 3.32 13.35 -11.23
N ILE A 166 3.49 13.05 -12.52
CA ILE A 166 4.48 13.73 -13.39
C ILE A 166 4.08 15.20 -13.57
N THR A 167 2.81 15.46 -13.89
CA THR A 167 2.28 16.81 -14.10
C THR A 167 2.42 17.67 -12.84
N SER A 168 2.07 17.14 -11.67
CA SER A 168 2.21 17.85 -10.39
C SER A 168 3.68 18.15 -10.04
N SER A 169 4.61 17.23 -10.30
CA SER A 169 6.03 17.48 -10.07
C SER A 169 6.62 18.52 -11.03
N LEU A 170 6.22 18.52 -12.30
CA LEU A 170 6.62 19.57 -13.26
C LEU A 170 6.15 20.96 -12.82
N LEU A 171 4.92 21.06 -12.30
CA LEU A 171 4.40 22.32 -11.74
C LEU A 171 5.19 22.79 -10.52
N LEU A 172 5.61 21.88 -9.63
CA LEU A 172 6.46 22.22 -8.48
C LEU A 172 7.85 22.69 -8.90
N ILE A 173 8.47 22.01 -9.88
CA ILE A 173 9.77 22.41 -10.45
C ILE A 173 9.65 23.78 -11.12
N LYS A 174 8.59 24.02 -11.92
CA LYS A 174 8.30 25.33 -12.49
C LYS A 174 8.18 26.42 -11.42
N ASN A 175 7.44 26.13 -10.35
CA ASN A 175 7.29 27.07 -9.24
C ASN A 175 8.64 27.39 -8.57
N GLN A 176 9.49 26.38 -8.38
CA GLN A 176 10.83 26.60 -7.83
C GLN A 176 11.72 27.42 -8.78
N LEU A 177 11.64 27.23 -10.09
CA LEU A 177 12.38 28.05 -11.06
C LEU A 177 11.91 29.52 -11.05
N ASN A 178 10.61 29.77 -10.92
CA ASN A 178 10.09 31.13 -10.73
C ASN A 178 10.63 31.74 -9.42
N ASN A 179 10.65 30.98 -8.33
CA ASN A 179 11.25 31.43 -7.07
C ASN A 179 12.74 31.75 -7.23
N ILE A 180 13.49 30.97 -8.02
CA ILE A 180 14.91 31.22 -8.33
C ILE A 180 15.07 32.57 -9.04
N ILE A 181 14.22 32.89 -10.02
CA ILE A 181 14.22 34.20 -10.69
C ILE A 181 14.03 35.35 -9.68
N ASP A 182 13.17 35.13 -8.68
CA ASP A 182 12.92 36.07 -7.57
C ASP A 182 14.02 36.05 -6.48
N GLY A 183 15.12 35.31 -6.69
CA GLY A 183 16.24 35.21 -5.76
C GLY A 183 16.00 34.31 -4.54
N LYS A 184 14.94 33.49 -4.54
CA LYS A 184 14.54 32.62 -3.43
C LYS A 184 14.68 31.14 -3.78
N PHE A 185 14.95 30.31 -2.78
CA PHE A 185 14.94 28.86 -2.92
C PHE A 185 14.19 28.21 -1.75
N GLU A 186 13.05 27.58 -2.04
CA GLU A 186 12.23 26.92 -1.02
C GLU A 186 12.49 25.42 -0.95
N GLU A 187 13.11 24.97 0.13
CA GLU A 187 13.41 23.55 0.34
C GLU A 187 12.14 22.69 0.52
N ASP A 188 11.02 23.30 0.94
CA ASP A 188 9.75 22.59 1.08
C ASP A 188 9.11 22.23 -0.27
N ILE A 189 9.39 22.99 -1.34
CA ILE A 189 8.98 22.62 -2.70
C ILE A 189 9.74 21.37 -3.15
N VAL A 190 11.06 21.33 -2.90
CA VAL A 190 11.92 20.17 -3.19
C VAL A 190 11.38 18.92 -2.49
N LYS A 191 11.12 19.00 -1.18
CA LYS A 191 10.55 17.88 -0.39
C LYS A 191 9.20 17.41 -0.92
N LYS A 192 8.30 18.35 -1.27
CA LYS A 192 6.97 18.01 -1.83
C LYS A 192 7.12 17.27 -3.17
N CYS A 193 8.04 17.71 -4.03
CA CYS A 193 8.31 17.06 -5.31
C CYS A 193 8.88 15.66 -5.11
N SER A 194 9.89 15.51 -4.23
CA SER A 194 10.47 14.21 -3.88
C SER A 194 9.44 13.23 -3.32
N LYS A 195 8.49 13.71 -2.52
CA LYS A 195 7.38 12.87 -2.02
C LYS A 195 6.51 12.33 -3.16
N ILE A 196 6.15 13.16 -4.14
CA ILE A 196 5.36 12.73 -5.31
C ILE A 196 6.18 11.74 -6.18
N MET A 197 7.47 11.98 -6.34
CA MET A 197 8.37 11.09 -7.10
C MET A 197 8.53 9.72 -6.44
N ARG A 198 8.54 9.63 -5.11
CA ARG A 198 8.52 8.35 -4.39
C ARG A 198 7.25 7.54 -4.65
N GLU A 199 6.09 8.19 -4.76
CA GLU A 199 4.85 7.51 -5.15
C GLU A 199 4.95 6.91 -6.56
N LEU A 200 5.64 7.58 -7.48
CA LEU A 200 5.90 7.05 -8.83
C LEU A 200 6.82 5.81 -8.77
N VAL A 201 7.87 5.82 -7.95
CA VAL A 201 8.72 4.64 -7.71
C VAL A 201 7.94 3.48 -7.12
N TYR A 202 7.03 3.75 -6.19
CA TYR A 202 6.17 2.73 -5.63
C TYR A 202 5.30 2.07 -6.70
N LYS A 203 4.75 2.84 -7.65
CA LYS A 203 4.02 2.30 -8.82
C LYS A 203 4.89 1.38 -9.67
N VAL A 204 6.16 1.73 -9.89
CA VAL A 204 7.12 0.85 -10.57
C VAL A 204 7.33 -0.44 -9.77
N TYR A 205 7.56 -0.34 -8.46
CA TYR A 205 7.82 -1.49 -7.60
C TYR A 205 6.67 -2.51 -7.59
N ILE A 206 5.41 -2.08 -7.53
CA ILE A 206 4.25 -2.99 -7.49
C ILE A 206 4.01 -3.75 -8.80
N THR A 207 4.64 -3.33 -9.91
CA THR A 207 4.57 -4.03 -11.21
C THR A 207 5.48 -5.26 -11.29
N ARG A 208 6.38 -5.45 -10.31
CA ARG A 208 7.33 -6.56 -10.24
C ARG A 208 6.65 -7.92 -10.34
N HIS A 209 7.29 -8.84 -11.05
CA HIS A 209 6.80 -10.21 -11.18
C HIS A 209 7.95 -11.22 -11.37
N LYS A 210 8.03 -12.20 -10.45
CA LYS A 210 9.07 -13.24 -10.43
C LYS A 210 10.48 -12.63 -10.48
N LYS A 211 11.22 -12.90 -11.54
CA LYS A 211 12.61 -12.51 -11.78
C LYS A 211 12.76 -11.16 -12.47
N TYR A 212 11.69 -10.38 -12.66
CA TYR A 212 11.77 -9.13 -13.42
C TYR A 212 11.42 -7.91 -12.59
N LEU A 213 12.16 -6.82 -12.79
CA LEU A 213 12.04 -5.60 -12.00
C LEU A 213 10.78 -4.79 -12.29
N THR A 214 10.21 -4.88 -13.51
CA THR A 214 9.04 -4.07 -13.89
C THR A 214 8.42 -4.49 -15.25
N THR A 215 7.41 -3.76 -15.70
CA THR A 215 6.78 -3.85 -17.03
C THR A 215 7.32 -2.78 -17.99
N ASN A 216 6.92 -2.81 -19.26
CA ASN A 216 7.28 -1.79 -20.24
C ASN A 216 6.92 -0.37 -19.76
N LEU A 217 5.72 -0.18 -19.21
CA LEU A 217 5.32 1.11 -18.63
C LEU A 217 6.19 1.47 -17.43
N GLY A 218 6.43 0.53 -16.52
CA GLY A 218 7.19 0.83 -15.31
C GLY A 218 8.68 1.12 -15.59
N ARG A 219 9.25 0.59 -16.67
CA ARG A 219 10.57 0.99 -17.20
C ARG A 219 10.59 2.49 -17.53
N ILE A 220 9.61 2.94 -18.31
CA ILE A 220 9.47 4.34 -18.72
C ILE A 220 9.24 5.23 -17.49
N GLN A 221 8.37 4.81 -16.57
CA GLN A 221 8.10 5.54 -15.32
C GLN A 221 9.35 5.65 -14.43
N PHE A 222 10.19 4.61 -14.39
CA PHE A 222 11.47 4.67 -13.67
C PHE A 222 12.43 5.68 -14.32
N ASN A 223 12.52 5.69 -15.65
CA ASN A 223 13.35 6.65 -16.38
C ASN A 223 12.87 8.10 -16.16
N ILE A 224 11.56 8.33 -16.14
CA ILE A 224 11.01 9.66 -15.82
C ILE A 224 11.32 10.02 -14.36
N TYR A 225 11.13 9.07 -13.43
CA TYR A 225 11.44 9.27 -12.02
C TYR A 225 12.89 9.72 -11.79
N ILE A 226 13.88 8.99 -12.31
CA ILE A 226 15.29 9.31 -12.05
C ILE A 226 15.66 10.69 -12.61
N ASN A 227 15.14 11.03 -13.79
CA ASN A 227 15.39 12.34 -14.42
C ASN A 227 14.69 13.49 -13.69
N MET A 228 13.42 13.32 -13.31
CA MET A 228 12.65 14.35 -12.60
C MET A 228 13.17 14.58 -11.18
N GLU A 229 13.50 13.51 -10.46
CA GLU A 229 14.04 13.61 -9.11
C GLU A 229 15.45 14.20 -9.13
N TYR A 230 16.29 13.80 -10.08
CA TYR A 230 17.59 14.43 -10.28
C TYR A 230 17.43 15.91 -10.62
N PHE A 231 16.51 16.27 -11.52
CA PHE A 231 16.25 17.67 -11.86
C PHE A 231 15.83 18.49 -10.64
N ASN A 232 14.88 17.98 -9.85
CA ASN A 232 14.39 18.61 -8.63
C ASN A 232 15.53 18.92 -7.64
N LEU A 233 16.46 17.98 -7.45
CA LEU A 233 17.63 18.19 -6.58
C LEU A 233 18.66 19.12 -7.22
N TYR A 234 18.84 19.05 -8.54
CA TYR A 234 19.79 19.85 -9.31
C TYR A 234 19.39 21.33 -9.37
N LEU A 235 18.15 21.69 -9.05
CA LEU A 235 17.74 23.09 -8.91
C LEU A 235 18.56 23.87 -7.88
N ARG A 236 19.18 23.20 -6.88
CA ARG A 236 20.11 23.87 -5.95
C ARG A 236 21.35 24.40 -6.68
N ASN A 237 21.87 23.66 -7.65
CA ASN A 237 22.97 24.11 -8.51
C ASN A 237 22.53 25.26 -9.40
N VAL A 238 21.32 25.17 -9.99
CA VAL A 238 20.74 26.27 -10.80
C VAL A 238 20.63 27.55 -9.98
N TYR A 239 20.12 27.46 -8.74
CA TYR A 239 20.02 28.60 -7.83
C TYR A 239 21.39 29.21 -7.49
N SER A 240 22.37 28.37 -7.16
CA SER A 240 23.73 28.83 -6.85
C SER A 240 24.38 29.55 -8.03
N GLU A 241 24.28 28.99 -9.24
CA GLU A 241 24.87 29.59 -10.44
C GLU A 241 24.11 30.85 -10.89
N TYR A 242 22.79 30.90 -10.69
CA TYR A 242 22.01 32.12 -10.91
C TYR A 242 22.45 33.25 -9.97
N ASN A 243 22.63 32.97 -8.69
CA ASN A 243 23.10 33.96 -7.71
C ASN A 243 24.54 34.44 -8.00
N ASN A 244 25.37 33.58 -8.60
CA ASN A 244 26.73 33.93 -9.02
C ASN A 244 26.79 34.67 -10.37
N ASN A 245 25.64 34.90 -11.03
CA ASN A 245 25.53 35.43 -12.39
C ASN A 245 26.15 34.53 -13.49
N ASP A 246 26.39 33.25 -13.19
CA ASP A 246 26.83 32.26 -14.18
C ASP A 246 25.67 31.83 -15.09
N ILE A 247 24.42 31.94 -14.60
CA ILE A 247 23.19 31.69 -15.36
C ILE A 247 22.34 32.95 -15.47
N LYS A 248 21.95 33.25 -16.72
CA LYS A 248 21.00 34.24 -17.23
C LYS A 248 19.59 34.11 -16.63
N LYS A 249 18.90 35.20 -16.27
CA LYS A 249 17.43 35.17 -16.09
C LYS A 249 16.71 34.58 -17.31
N ASN A 250 17.07 35.03 -18.51
CA ASN A 250 16.50 34.53 -19.76
C ASN A 250 16.74 33.02 -19.95
N GLU A 251 17.86 32.50 -19.44
CA GLU A 251 18.18 31.07 -19.53
C GLU A 251 17.30 30.25 -18.58
N VAL A 252 17.01 30.76 -17.38
CA VAL A 252 16.03 30.17 -16.46
C VAL A 252 14.61 30.23 -17.04
N GLU A 253 14.24 31.34 -17.67
CA GLU A 253 12.96 31.48 -18.38
C GLU A 253 12.83 30.48 -19.53
N ASP A 254 13.90 30.18 -20.26
CA ASP A 254 13.88 29.16 -21.31
C ASP A 254 13.73 27.73 -20.77
N ILE A 255 14.28 27.44 -19.59
CA ILE A 255 14.02 26.16 -18.89
C ILE A 255 12.53 26.06 -18.53
N ILE A 256 11.94 27.14 -18.01
CA ILE A 256 10.51 27.21 -17.71
C ILE A 256 9.68 26.99 -18.98
N ASN A 257 10.06 27.60 -20.10
CA ASN A 257 9.40 27.44 -21.39
C ASN A 257 9.40 25.97 -21.84
N VAL A 258 10.51 25.24 -21.67
CA VAL A 258 10.57 23.80 -21.97
C VAL A 258 9.61 23.00 -21.08
N ILE A 259 9.56 23.30 -19.78
CA ILE A 259 8.61 22.66 -18.85
C ILE A 259 7.17 22.94 -19.26
N ASP A 260 6.85 24.17 -19.64
CA ASP A 260 5.52 24.54 -20.12
C ASP A 260 5.13 23.78 -21.38
N ASN A 261 6.06 23.56 -22.31
CA ASN A 261 5.80 22.71 -23.47
C ASN A 261 5.49 21.26 -23.07
N ILE A 262 6.19 20.69 -22.08
CA ILE A 262 5.86 19.35 -21.57
C ILE A 262 4.46 19.33 -20.91
N LEU A 263 4.11 20.38 -20.17
CA LEU A 263 2.77 20.53 -19.56
C LEU A 263 1.67 20.69 -20.62
N TYR A 264 1.91 21.48 -21.68
CA TYR A 264 1.00 21.62 -22.82
C TYR A 264 0.78 20.29 -23.54
N TYR A 265 1.81 19.45 -23.67
CA TYR A 265 1.65 18.09 -24.19
C TYR A 265 0.74 17.24 -23.29
N SER A 266 0.89 17.35 -21.96
CA SER A 266 0.02 16.67 -20.99
C SER A 266 -1.46 17.04 -21.18
N ASN A 267 -1.73 18.31 -21.51
CA ASN A 267 -3.06 18.88 -21.71
C ASN A 267 -3.60 18.76 -23.15
N TYR A 268 -2.95 17.95 -24.01
CA TYR A 268 -3.34 17.76 -25.42
C TYR A 268 -3.22 19.01 -26.30
N SER A 269 -2.48 20.03 -25.87
CA SER A 269 -2.31 21.29 -26.62
C SER A 269 -1.24 21.24 -27.70
N ILE A 270 -0.26 20.32 -27.60
CA ILE A 270 0.79 20.11 -28.62
C ILE A 270 1.02 18.62 -28.91
N THR A 271 1.61 18.32 -30.06
CA THR A 271 2.03 16.97 -30.47
C THR A 271 3.38 16.55 -29.86
N VAL A 272 3.72 15.25 -29.92
CA VAL A 272 5.05 14.80 -29.45
C VAL A 272 6.14 15.31 -30.38
N GLU A 273 5.86 15.35 -31.67
CA GLU A 273 6.76 15.83 -32.71
C GLU A 273 7.11 17.31 -32.50
N GLU A 274 6.11 18.15 -32.18
CA GLU A 274 6.34 19.56 -31.80
C GLU A 274 7.17 19.69 -30.52
N LEU A 275 6.89 18.86 -29.50
CA LEU A 275 7.66 18.86 -28.26
C LEU A 275 9.12 18.46 -28.50
N GLU A 276 9.36 17.45 -29.34
CA GLU A 276 10.70 17.01 -29.72
C GLU A 276 11.49 18.15 -30.36
N ASN A 277 10.88 18.86 -31.32
CA ASN A 277 11.52 19.99 -31.99
C ASN A 277 11.89 21.10 -31.00
N LYS A 278 10.98 21.48 -30.10
CA LYS A 278 11.24 22.52 -29.09
C LYS A 278 12.35 22.15 -28.12
N ILE A 279 12.41 20.89 -27.68
CA ILE A 279 13.49 20.40 -26.81
C ILE A 279 14.83 20.33 -27.56
N ASN A 280 14.83 19.96 -28.85
CA ASN A 280 16.04 19.97 -29.67
C ASN A 280 16.58 21.39 -29.86
N LEU A 281 15.71 22.37 -30.15
CA LEU A 281 16.10 23.78 -30.25
C LEU A 281 16.72 24.29 -28.94
N PHE A 282 16.10 23.99 -27.80
CA PHE A 282 16.67 24.32 -26.50
C PHE A 282 18.06 23.71 -26.30
N LYS A 283 18.21 22.42 -26.67
CA LYS A 283 19.50 21.73 -26.60
C LYS A 283 20.55 22.42 -27.48
N ASP A 284 20.23 22.74 -28.72
CA ASP A 284 21.17 23.38 -29.65
C ASP A 284 21.61 24.77 -29.16
N MET A 285 20.73 25.49 -28.48
CA MET A 285 21.02 26.81 -27.92
C MET A 285 21.91 26.78 -26.67
N TYR A 286 21.84 25.73 -25.86
CA TYR A 286 22.38 25.72 -24.49
C TYR A 286 23.39 24.62 -24.19
N ASN A 287 23.51 23.61 -25.07
CA ASN A 287 24.52 22.58 -24.93
C ASN A 287 25.93 23.21 -24.97
N ASN A 288 26.79 22.81 -24.04
CA ASN A 288 28.16 23.32 -23.87
C ASN A 288 28.33 24.79 -23.41
N LYS A 289 27.25 25.54 -23.12
CA LYS A 289 27.38 26.92 -22.58
C LYS A 289 27.85 26.96 -21.13
N SER A 290 27.27 26.10 -20.30
CA SER A 290 27.71 25.88 -18.92
C SER A 290 27.52 24.41 -18.57
N ARG A 291 28.19 23.95 -17.51
CA ARG A 291 28.02 22.58 -17.00
C ARG A 291 26.55 22.34 -16.61
N THR A 292 25.93 23.30 -15.95
CA THR A 292 24.54 23.19 -15.47
C THR A 292 23.52 23.22 -16.59
N LEU A 293 23.67 24.08 -17.58
CA LEU A 293 22.80 24.10 -18.75
C LEU A 293 22.95 22.83 -19.59
N THR A 294 24.17 22.30 -19.70
CA THR A 294 24.41 21.01 -20.36
C THR A 294 23.70 19.89 -19.63
N GLU A 295 23.78 19.82 -18.30
CA GLU A 295 23.04 18.83 -17.52
C GLU A 295 21.52 18.96 -17.67
N ILE A 296 20.98 20.18 -17.66
CA ILE A 296 19.55 20.41 -17.91
C ILE A 296 19.16 19.94 -19.31
N CYS A 297 19.97 20.20 -20.34
CA CYS A 297 19.73 19.68 -21.69
C CYS A 297 19.67 18.14 -21.72
N ASN A 298 20.53 17.47 -20.96
CA ASN A 298 20.55 16.00 -20.87
C ASN A 298 19.30 15.45 -20.19
N ILE A 299 18.85 16.09 -19.11
CA ILE A 299 17.59 15.77 -18.43
C ILE A 299 16.42 15.92 -19.40
N MET A 300 16.30 17.08 -20.06
CA MET A 300 15.19 17.36 -21.00
C MET A 300 15.17 16.38 -22.18
N ASN A 301 16.35 16.04 -22.71
CA ASN A 301 16.45 15.04 -23.77
C ASN A 301 16.04 13.63 -23.31
N SER A 302 16.40 13.24 -22.09
CA SER A 302 16.00 11.94 -21.52
C SER A 302 14.51 11.86 -21.22
N LEU A 303 13.92 12.97 -20.74
CA LEU A 303 12.48 13.10 -20.59
C LEU A 303 11.77 13.01 -21.95
N LYS A 304 12.25 13.71 -22.97
CA LYS A 304 11.75 13.62 -24.35
C LYS A 304 11.68 12.17 -24.85
N ILE A 305 12.78 11.42 -24.69
CA ILE A 305 12.83 9.99 -25.08
C ILE A 305 11.76 9.20 -24.33
N SER A 306 11.67 9.37 -23.01
CA SER A 306 10.69 8.65 -22.19
C SER A 306 9.24 8.99 -22.56
N ILE A 307 8.97 10.25 -22.91
CA ILE A 307 7.64 10.72 -23.37
C ILE A 307 7.28 10.10 -24.73
N LYS A 308 8.25 10.02 -25.64
CA LYS A 308 8.07 9.37 -26.94
C LYS A 308 7.74 7.89 -26.78
N GLU A 309 8.54 7.16 -26.00
CA GLU A 309 8.29 5.76 -25.70
C GLU A 309 6.90 5.55 -25.08
N LEU A 310 6.46 6.46 -24.22
CA LEU A 310 5.12 6.40 -23.60
C LEU A 310 3.99 6.57 -24.62
N LYS A 311 4.17 7.43 -25.64
CA LYS A 311 3.21 7.63 -26.74
C LYS A 311 3.11 6.39 -27.63
N GLU A 312 4.25 5.78 -27.93
CA GLU A 312 4.36 4.61 -28.82
C GLU A 312 3.88 3.31 -28.15
N LEU A 313 3.83 3.28 -26.81
CA LEU A 313 3.49 2.08 -26.06
C LEU A 313 2.01 1.67 -26.25
N GLY A 314 1.80 0.59 -26.99
CA GLY A 314 0.45 0.05 -27.22
C GLY A 314 -0.22 -0.46 -25.94
N ASN A 315 -1.56 -0.34 -25.86
CA ASN A 315 -2.36 -0.75 -24.69
C ASN A 315 -2.11 -2.20 -24.23
N LYS A 316 -1.78 -3.12 -25.15
CA LYS A 316 -1.50 -4.53 -24.84
C LYS A 316 -0.09 -4.74 -24.25
N GLU A 317 0.78 -3.76 -24.35
CA GLU A 317 2.20 -3.85 -23.98
C GLU A 317 2.51 -3.20 -22.63
N ILE A 318 1.68 -2.23 -22.21
CA ILE A 318 1.78 -1.51 -20.93
C ILE A 318 2.15 -2.41 -19.75
N ASN A 319 1.44 -3.54 -19.62
CA ASN A 319 1.58 -4.47 -18.50
C ASN A 319 2.38 -5.74 -18.84
N LYS A 320 3.00 -5.81 -20.04
CA LYS A 320 3.95 -6.89 -20.35
C LYS A 320 5.22 -6.67 -19.55
N ILE A 321 5.77 -7.78 -19.05
CA ILE A 321 7.02 -7.79 -18.31
C ILE A 321 8.16 -7.36 -19.24
N TYR A 322 9.01 -6.46 -18.77
CA TYR A 322 10.20 -6.05 -19.53
C TYR A 322 11.34 -7.02 -19.28
N SER A 323 11.66 -7.85 -20.27
CA SER A 323 12.55 -9.01 -20.11
C SER A 323 14.01 -8.63 -19.84
N GLU A 324 14.48 -7.50 -20.36
CA GLU A 324 15.88 -7.08 -20.20
C GLU A 324 16.20 -6.64 -18.77
N TRP A 325 15.17 -6.28 -17.97
CA TRP A 325 15.33 -5.91 -16.56
C TRP A 325 15.15 -7.13 -15.66
N GLU A 326 15.99 -8.14 -15.88
CA GLU A 326 16.08 -9.31 -15.02
C GLU A 326 16.75 -8.95 -13.68
N LYS A 327 16.10 -9.34 -12.60
CA LYS A 327 16.58 -9.28 -11.22
C LYS A 327 17.53 -10.46 -11.02
N GLU A 328 18.81 -10.19 -10.85
CA GLU A 328 19.65 -11.10 -10.10
C GLU A 328 19.30 -11.01 -8.61
N ASN A 329 19.30 -12.16 -7.92
CA ASN A 329 18.94 -12.25 -6.50
C ASN A 329 19.96 -11.49 -5.64
N ILE A 330 19.77 -10.17 -5.50
CA ILE A 330 20.48 -9.33 -4.53
C ILE A 330 20.15 -9.76 -3.08
N GLU A 331 19.08 -10.55 -2.90
CA GLU A 331 18.72 -11.14 -1.62
C GLU A 331 19.05 -12.63 -1.63
N ASN A 332 20.16 -12.99 -0.98
CA ASN A 332 20.29 -14.31 -0.40
C ASN A 332 19.14 -14.48 0.61
N PHE A 333 18.12 -15.23 0.20
CA PHE A 333 16.93 -15.61 0.97
C PHE A 333 17.26 -16.33 2.30
N LYS A 334 18.54 -16.55 2.63
CA LYS A 334 19.03 -17.14 3.89
C LYS A 334 18.97 -16.19 5.09
N GLU A 335 18.76 -14.88 4.91
CA GLU A 335 18.46 -13.98 6.05
C GLU A 335 17.01 -14.12 6.58
N SER A 336 16.15 -14.91 5.90
CA SER A 336 14.72 -15.01 6.18
C SER A 336 14.38 -15.34 7.64
N PHE A 337 15.13 -16.22 8.31
CA PHE A 337 14.88 -16.65 9.69
C PHE A 337 15.63 -15.86 10.78
N HIS A 338 15.99 -14.59 10.54
CA HIS A 338 16.47 -13.75 11.64
C HIS A 338 15.31 -13.27 12.52
N LYS A 339 15.56 -13.12 13.83
CA LYS A 339 14.64 -12.52 14.84
C LYS A 339 14.39 -11.02 14.56
N GLY A 340 13.85 -10.70 13.40
CA GLY A 340 13.43 -9.36 13.02
C GLY A 340 11.94 -9.12 13.29
N MET A 341 11.45 -7.93 12.94
CA MET A 341 10.05 -7.54 13.12
C MET A 341 9.05 -8.57 12.60
N ARG A 342 9.29 -9.15 11.41
CA ARG A 342 8.36 -10.10 10.78
C ARG A 342 8.21 -11.38 11.60
N PHE A 343 9.34 -11.96 12.02
CA PHE A 343 9.35 -13.19 12.83
C PHE A 343 8.68 -12.96 14.18
N ASN A 344 9.08 -11.90 14.90
CA ASN A 344 8.52 -11.56 16.21
C ASN A 344 7.00 -11.34 16.13
N PHE A 345 6.55 -10.64 15.08
CA PHE A 345 5.13 -10.40 14.88
C PHE A 345 4.35 -11.67 14.50
N ALA A 346 4.88 -12.50 13.59
CA ALA A 346 4.26 -13.76 13.20
C ALA A 346 4.14 -14.74 14.37
N MET A 347 5.21 -14.89 15.17
CA MET A 347 5.21 -15.72 16.39
C MET A 347 4.18 -15.21 17.41
N ARG A 348 4.17 -13.91 17.69
CA ARG A 348 3.19 -13.31 18.61
C ARG A 348 1.76 -13.60 18.17
N MET A 349 1.46 -13.40 16.89
CA MET A 349 0.13 -13.67 16.34
C MET A 349 -0.24 -15.15 16.39
N ALA A 350 0.67 -16.05 16.01
CA ALA A 350 0.45 -17.49 16.04
C ALA A 350 0.18 -18.00 17.45
N ILE A 351 1.02 -17.64 18.42
CA ILE A 351 0.85 -18.05 19.82
C ILE A 351 -0.47 -17.52 20.36
N THR A 352 -0.72 -16.22 20.24
CA THR A 352 -1.91 -15.61 20.85
C THR A 352 -3.21 -16.13 20.24
N LEU A 353 -3.31 -16.16 18.91
CA LEU A 353 -4.55 -16.62 18.27
C LEU A 353 -4.78 -18.11 18.49
N THR A 354 -3.74 -18.94 18.48
CA THR A 354 -3.88 -20.38 18.77
C THR A 354 -4.44 -20.61 20.17
N ILE A 355 -3.88 -19.92 21.19
CA ILE A 355 -4.36 -20.03 22.57
C ILE A 355 -5.81 -19.58 22.68
N VAL A 356 -6.16 -18.43 22.10
CA VAL A 356 -7.51 -17.88 22.20
C VAL A 356 -8.53 -18.72 21.43
N LEU A 357 -8.16 -19.25 20.26
CA LEU A 357 -9.01 -20.16 19.50
C LEU A 357 -9.25 -21.44 20.29
N PHE A 358 -8.21 -22.06 20.84
CA PHE A 358 -8.33 -23.25 21.66
C PHE A 358 -9.22 -23.04 22.90
N ILE A 359 -8.99 -21.95 23.64
CA ILE A 359 -9.83 -21.56 24.78
C ILE A 359 -11.28 -21.33 24.34
N GLY A 360 -11.49 -20.64 23.22
CA GLY A 360 -12.81 -20.39 22.67
C GLY A 360 -13.56 -21.66 22.27
N GLU A 361 -12.85 -22.66 21.75
CA GLU A 361 -13.42 -23.96 21.40
C GLU A 361 -13.82 -24.78 22.63
N ILE A 362 -12.96 -24.82 23.66
CA ILE A 362 -13.24 -25.57 24.90
C ILE A 362 -14.40 -24.94 25.66
N LEU A 363 -14.40 -23.62 25.79
CA LEU A 363 -15.40 -22.93 26.60
C LEU A 363 -16.75 -22.84 25.88
N GLY A 364 -16.80 -23.05 24.57
CA GLY A 364 -18.02 -23.06 23.78
C GLY A 364 -18.80 -21.74 23.84
N TYR A 365 -18.17 -20.66 24.28
CA TYR A 365 -18.89 -19.43 24.59
C TYR A 365 -19.44 -18.78 23.33
N TYR A 366 -20.68 -18.34 23.45
CA TYR A 366 -21.42 -17.65 22.40
C TYR A 366 -20.73 -16.33 21.99
N LYS A 367 -20.50 -16.13 20.69
CA LYS A 367 -19.88 -14.92 20.06
C LYS A 367 -18.44 -14.60 20.48
N VAL A 368 -17.66 -15.57 20.96
CA VAL A 368 -16.20 -15.40 21.25
C VAL A 368 -15.40 -14.82 20.09
N ILE A 369 -15.88 -15.00 18.85
CA ILE A 369 -15.31 -14.41 17.65
C ILE A 369 -15.04 -12.90 17.77
N TRP A 370 -15.84 -12.16 18.55
CA TRP A 370 -15.63 -10.73 18.77
C TRP A 370 -14.38 -10.41 19.60
N ALA A 371 -13.97 -11.30 20.51
CA ALA A 371 -12.70 -11.18 21.20
C ALA A 371 -11.55 -11.52 20.24
N ILE A 372 -11.65 -12.62 19.49
CA ILE A 372 -10.63 -13.06 18.53
C ILE A 372 -10.36 -11.98 17.48
N ILE A 373 -11.40 -11.41 16.87
CA ILE A 373 -11.27 -10.32 15.88
C ILE A 373 -10.64 -9.08 16.51
N THR A 374 -11.00 -8.76 17.75
CA THR A 374 -10.40 -7.63 18.47
C THR A 374 -8.90 -7.84 18.64
N ILE A 375 -8.48 -9.04 19.06
CA ILE A 375 -7.07 -9.38 19.20
C ILE A 375 -6.35 -9.27 17.86
N MET A 376 -6.85 -9.94 16.82
CA MET A 376 -6.23 -9.96 15.50
C MET A 376 -6.12 -8.57 14.84
N SER A 377 -7.16 -7.73 15.00
CA SER A 377 -7.20 -6.40 14.38
C SER A 377 -6.34 -5.36 15.11
N VAL A 378 -6.16 -5.52 16.43
CA VAL A 378 -5.42 -4.57 17.27
C VAL A 378 -3.93 -4.87 17.31
N ILE A 379 -3.50 -6.14 17.45
CA ILE A 379 -2.06 -6.46 17.48
C ILE A 379 -1.41 -5.98 16.17
N GLN A 380 -0.46 -5.06 16.30
CA GLN A 380 0.38 -4.55 15.22
C GLN A 380 1.80 -5.10 15.36
N PRO A 381 2.64 -5.01 14.32
CA PRO A 381 4.05 -5.37 14.43
C PRO A 381 4.76 -4.61 15.56
N TYR A 382 4.41 -3.33 15.74
CA TYR A 382 5.02 -2.44 16.72
C TYR A 382 4.21 -2.29 18.00
N TYR A 383 4.95 -2.16 19.10
CA TYR A 383 4.38 -1.97 20.42
C TYR A 383 3.48 -0.72 20.50
N GLU A 384 3.98 0.43 20.04
CA GLU A 384 3.31 1.73 20.11
C GLU A 384 2.05 1.77 19.23
N TYR A 385 2.12 1.18 18.04
CA TYR A 385 0.97 1.10 17.13
C TYR A 385 -0.13 0.20 17.69
N THR A 386 0.23 -0.86 18.43
CA THR A 386 -0.75 -1.72 19.12
C THR A 386 -1.48 -0.93 20.20
N LEU A 387 -0.80 -0.06 20.95
CA LEU A 387 -1.43 0.80 21.96
C LEU A 387 -2.39 1.82 21.33
N ASN A 388 -1.98 2.50 20.25
CA ASN A 388 -2.84 3.45 19.56
C ASN A 388 -4.09 2.76 19.00
N LYS A 389 -3.94 1.60 18.35
CA LYS A 389 -5.09 0.82 17.88
C LYS A 389 -5.97 0.29 18.99
N THR A 390 -5.41 -0.01 20.16
CA THR A 390 -6.20 -0.41 21.33
C THR A 390 -7.18 0.70 21.70
N LYS A 391 -6.70 1.94 21.79
CA LYS A 391 -7.55 3.11 22.08
C LYS A 391 -8.63 3.30 21.02
N GLU A 392 -8.24 3.30 19.75
CA GLU A 392 -9.17 3.48 18.62
C GLU A 392 -10.22 2.36 18.53
N ARG A 393 -9.84 1.11 18.86
CA ARG A 393 -10.76 -0.04 18.90
C ARG A 393 -11.82 0.15 19.99
N ILE A 394 -11.44 0.61 21.17
CA ILE A 394 -12.38 0.90 22.27
C ILE A 394 -13.35 2.00 21.82
N ILE A 395 -12.83 3.14 21.37
CA ILE A 395 -13.64 4.28 20.93
C ILE A 395 -14.63 3.87 19.85
N GLY A 396 -14.16 3.17 18.81
CA GLY A 396 -15.01 2.73 17.70
C GLY A 396 -16.11 1.76 18.13
N ASN A 397 -15.82 0.79 19.01
CA ASN A 397 -16.85 -0.15 19.48
C ASN A 397 -17.83 0.52 20.45
N VAL A 398 -17.40 1.39 21.35
CA VAL A 398 -18.30 2.14 22.24
C VAL A 398 -19.29 2.97 21.43
N MET A 399 -18.79 3.73 20.44
CA MET A 399 -19.66 4.51 19.55
C MET A 399 -20.60 3.61 18.73
N GLY A 400 -20.12 2.47 18.22
CA GLY A 400 -20.93 1.53 17.46
C GLY A 400 -22.03 0.88 18.30
N ILE A 401 -21.75 0.52 19.55
CA ILE A 401 -22.70 -0.04 20.51
C ILE A 401 -23.77 1.00 20.89
N LEU A 402 -23.36 2.23 21.19
CA LEU A 402 -24.31 3.33 21.47
C LEU A 402 -25.20 3.60 20.27
N PHE A 403 -24.63 3.70 19.07
CA PHE A 403 -25.39 3.94 17.85
C PHE A 403 -26.41 2.82 17.58
N THR A 404 -25.95 1.56 17.57
CA THR A 404 -26.84 0.42 17.28
C THR A 404 -27.88 0.20 18.36
N GLY A 405 -27.51 0.36 19.64
CA GLY A 405 -28.42 0.22 20.76
C GLY A 405 -29.52 1.29 20.81
N ILE A 406 -29.26 2.50 20.31
CA ILE A 406 -30.28 3.55 20.20
C ILE A 406 -31.13 3.35 18.95
N PHE A 407 -30.51 3.32 17.76
CA PHE A 407 -31.25 3.38 16.50
C PHE A 407 -32.02 2.09 16.18
N ILE A 408 -31.49 0.92 16.51
CA ILE A 408 -32.15 -0.35 16.16
C ILE A 408 -33.29 -0.66 17.15
N ASN A 409 -33.11 -0.35 18.44
CA ASN A 409 -34.18 -0.53 19.44
C ASN A 409 -35.34 0.45 19.24
N LEU A 410 -35.08 1.69 18.82
CA LEU A 410 -36.13 2.68 18.58
C LEU A 410 -37.00 2.36 17.36
N ILE A 411 -36.39 1.81 16.30
CA ILE A 411 -37.07 1.65 15.01
C ILE A 411 -37.63 0.23 14.84
N ASN A 412 -36.95 -0.80 15.36
CA ASN A 412 -37.35 -2.21 15.35
C ASN A 412 -37.91 -2.74 14.00
N ILE A 413 -37.40 -2.25 12.86
CA ILE A 413 -37.81 -2.67 11.50
C ILE A 413 -36.62 -3.35 10.80
N LYS A 414 -36.81 -4.60 10.35
CA LYS A 414 -35.78 -5.40 9.67
C LYS A 414 -35.16 -4.69 8.46
N TRP A 415 -35.96 -4.01 7.65
CA TRP A 415 -35.49 -3.25 6.49
C TRP A 415 -34.56 -2.09 6.86
N VAL A 416 -34.79 -1.47 8.02
CA VAL A 416 -33.92 -0.40 8.52
C VAL A 416 -32.59 -0.98 9.00
N THR A 417 -32.60 -2.14 9.68
CA THR A 417 -31.37 -2.85 10.06
C THR A 417 -30.53 -3.23 8.83
N ILE A 418 -31.16 -3.73 7.76
CA ILE A 418 -30.48 -4.04 6.49
C ILE A 418 -29.93 -2.77 5.83
N SER A 419 -30.67 -1.66 5.86
CA SER A 419 -30.21 -0.38 5.31
C SER A 419 -29.01 0.17 6.08
N ILE A 420 -29.02 0.10 7.41
CA ILE A 420 -27.89 0.49 8.27
C ILE A 420 -26.69 -0.41 7.99
N LEU A 421 -26.90 -1.72 7.82
CA LEU A 421 -25.86 -2.67 7.44
C LEU A 421 -25.20 -2.26 6.11
N ILE A 422 -25.99 -2.06 5.05
CA ILE A 422 -25.46 -1.65 3.74
C ILE A 422 -24.66 -0.35 3.86
N LEU A 423 -25.23 0.68 4.51
CA LEU A 423 -24.55 1.96 4.70
C LEU A 423 -23.23 1.80 5.46
N SER A 424 -23.21 0.97 6.51
CA SER A 424 -22.00 0.71 7.29
C SER A 424 -20.93 -0.02 6.48
N LEU A 425 -21.30 -0.92 5.56
CA LEU A 425 -20.36 -1.58 4.65
C LEU A 425 -19.71 -0.60 3.68
N TYR A 426 -20.44 0.38 3.16
CA TYR A 426 -19.84 1.44 2.34
C TYR A 426 -18.90 2.30 3.19
N LEU A 427 -19.38 2.84 4.31
CA LEU A 427 -18.62 3.76 5.15
C LEU A 427 -17.37 3.12 5.76
N LEU A 428 -17.35 1.81 5.99
CA LEU A 428 -16.18 1.07 6.43
C LEU A 428 -14.96 1.28 5.53
N TYR A 429 -15.17 1.49 4.22
CA TYR A 429 -14.12 1.72 3.23
C TYR A 429 -13.93 3.20 2.84
N GLY A 430 -14.69 4.10 3.47
CA GLY A 430 -14.63 5.54 3.19
C GLY A 430 -13.59 6.31 4.02
N PHE A 431 -13.05 5.71 5.08
CA PHE A 431 -12.18 6.40 6.05
C PHE A 431 -10.79 5.77 6.15
N LYS A 432 -9.79 6.59 6.51
CA LYS A 432 -8.44 6.13 6.82
C LYS A 432 -8.23 5.91 8.32
N GLU A 433 -8.95 6.65 9.16
CA GLU A 433 -8.82 6.56 10.62
C GLU A 433 -9.43 5.28 11.16
N TYR A 434 -8.66 4.54 11.96
CA TYR A 434 -9.03 3.19 12.36
C TYR A 434 -10.20 3.17 13.35
N TYR A 435 -10.41 4.21 14.17
CA TYR A 435 -11.59 4.27 15.03
C TYR A 435 -12.90 4.32 14.21
N LYS A 436 -12.92 5.03 13.08
CA LYS A 436 -14.08 5.10 12.16
C LYS A 436 -14.31 3.75 11.47
N ILE A 437 -13.23 3.13 10.97
CA ILE A 437 -13.30 1.78 10.40
C ILE A 437 -13.84 0.79 11.44
N SER A 438 -13.36 0.85 12.67
CA SER A 438 -13.81 -0.02 13.77
C SER A 438 -15.26 0.25 14.17
N LEU A 439 -15.72 1.50 14.11
CA LEU A 439 -17.10 1.88 14.35
C LEU A 439 -18.03 1.23 13.32
N PHE A 440 -17.78 1.45 12.03
CA PHE A 440 -18.65 0.91 10.97
C PHE A 440 -18.56 -0.61 10.88
N ALA A 441 -17.40 -1.21 11.16
CA ALA A 441 -17.26 -2.66 11.31
C ALA A 441 -18.07 -3.21 12.50
N SER A 442 -18.15 -2.46 13.61
CA SER A 442 -18.97 -2.84 14.76
C SER A 442 -20.45 -2.77 14.43
N ILE A 443 -20.90 -1.68 13.78
CA ILE A 443 -22.29 -1.51 13.33
C ILE A 443 -22.66 -2.64 12.36
N ALA A 444 -21.86 -2.91 11.33
CA ALA A 444 -22.09 -3.99 10.38
C ALA A 444 -22.19 -5.36 11.08
N SER A 445 -21.25 -5.65 11.98
CA SER A 445 -21.23 -6.91 12.73
C SER A 445 -22.44 -7.10 13.64
N ILE A 446 -22.91 -6.03 14.31
CA ILE A 446 -24.08 -6.10 15.19
C ILE A 446 -25.35 -6.25 14.35
N CYS A 447 -25.48 -5.48 13.26
CA CYS A 447 -26.64 -5.55 12.37
C CYS A 447 -26.81 -6.95 11.77
N ILE A 448 -25.73 -7.62 11.35
CA ILE A 448 -25.80 -8.99 10.83
C ILE A 448 -26.27 -9.96 11.91
N ALA A 449 -25.71 -9.87 13.13
CA ALA A 449 -26.09 -10.76 14.21
C ALA A 449 -27.54 -10.52 14.69
N SER A 450 -28.00 -9.26 14.69
CA SER A 450 -29.35 -8.90 15.12
C SER A 450 -30.46 -9.35 14.16
N LEU A 451 -30.12 -9.83 12.95
CA LEU A 451 -31.12 -10.41 12.03
C LEU A 451 -31.69 -11.72 12.57
N THR A 452 -30.94 -12.41 13.42
CA THR A 452 -31.30 -13.74 13.96
C THR A 452 -31.48 -13.75 15.48
N GLU A 453 -30.94 -12.75 16.19
CA GLU A 453 -30.77 -12.80 17.64
C GLU A 453 -31.16 -11.46 18.30
N ASN A 454 -31.45 -11.49 19.61
CA ASN A 454 -31.83 -10.29 20.34
C ASN A 454 -30.66 -9.30 20.45
N ILE A 455 -30.88 -8.07 19.98
CA ILE A 455 -29.85 -7.03 19.97
C ILE A 455 -29.33 -6.67 21.36
N ASN A 456 -30.17 -6.62 22.39
CA ASN A 456 -29.72 -6.22 23.73
C ASN A 456 -28.71 -7.22 24.31
N VAL A 457 -28.92 -8.51 24.04
CA VAL A 457 -27.98 -9.58 24.39
C VAL A 457 -26.66 -9.41 23.62
N LEU A 458 -26.75 -9.11 22.32
CA LEU A 458 -25.59 -8.87 21.47
C LEU A 458 -24.76 -7.66 21.93
N LEU A 459 -25.37 -6.58 22.38
CA LEU A 459 -24.62 -5.41 22.87
C LEU A 459 -23.79 -5.76 24.11
N ILE A 460 -24.35 -6.53 25.05
CA ILE A 460 -23.67 -6.97 26.26
C ILE A 460 -22.45 -7.84 25.91
N TYR A 461 -22.63 -8.86 25.06
CA TYR A 461 -21.52 -9.69 24.62
C TYR A 461 -20.43 -8.88 23.90
N ARG A 462 -20.81 -7.86 23.13
CA ARG A 462 -19.84 -7.01 22.42
C ARG A 462 -18.96 -6.24 23.40
N VAL A 463 -19.55 -5.64 24.43
CA VAL A 463 -18.79 -4.94 25.47
C VAL A 463 -17.80 -5.90 26.15
N ILE A 464 -18.28 -7.05 26.63
CA ILE A 464 -17.47 -8.03 27.36
C ILE A 464 -16.30 -8.52 26.49
N TYR A 465 -16.55 -8.98 25.27
CA TYR A 465 -15.51 -9.55 24.42
C TYR A 465 -14.52 -8.53 23.87
N VAL A 466 -14.94 -7.28 23.66
CA VAL A 466 -14.00 -6.20 23.29
C VAL A 466 -13.06 -5.91 24.46
N ILE A 467 -13.56 -5.84 25.69
CA ILE A 467 -12.74 -5.65 26.89
C ILE A 467 -11.75 -6.81 27.08
N ILE A 468 -12.23 -8.06 27.00
CA ILE A 468 -11.38 -9.25 27.11
C ILE A 468 -10.31 -9.24 26.03
N GLY A 469 -10.69 -8.98 24.77
CA GLY A 469 -9.75 -8.91 23.66
C GLY A 469 -8.67 -7.86 23.87
N VAL A 470 -9.05 -6.65 24.30
CA VAL A 470 -8.11 -5.56 24.62
C VAL A 470 -7.18 -5.95 25.78
N ALA A 471 -7.70 -6.54 26.84
CA ALA A 471 -6.89 -6.96 28.00
C ALA A 471 -5.82 -7.97 27.58
N ILE A 472 -6.20 -8.99 26.79
CA ILE A 472 -5.27 -9.98 26.24
C ILE A 472 -4.21 -9.29 25.38
N VAL A 473 -4.61 -8.36 24.50
CA VAL A 473 -3.67 -7.62 23.64
C VAL A 473 -2.64 -6.85 24.46
N ILE A 474 -3.05 -6.15 25.53
CA ILE A 474 -2.12 -5.38 26.36
C ILE A 474 -1.10 -6.30 27.03
N ILE A 475 -1.53 -7.45 27.55
CA ILE A 475 -0.65 -8.45 28.19
C ILE A 475 0.34 -9.03 27.18
N VAL A 476 -0.17 -9.49 26.04
CA VAL A 476 0.62 -10.10 24.96
C VAL A 476 1.62 -9.10 24.38
N ASN A 477 1.18 -7.87 24.12
CA ASN A 477 2.02 -6.83 23.54
C ASN A 477 3.22 -6.49 24.45
N LYS A 478 3.05 -6.62 25.77
CA LYS A 478 4.13 -6.42 26.74
C LYS A 478 5.05 -7.65 26.89
N LYS A 479 4.49 -8.87 26.85
CA LYS A 479 5.22 -10.09 27.25
C LYS A 479 5.77 -10.92 26.09
N ILE A 480 5.12 -10.94 24.93
CA ILE A 480 5.44 -11.87 23.84
C ILE A 480 6.13 -11.10 22.71
N PHE A 481 7.45 -11.28 22.58
CA PHE A 481 8.28 -10.68 21.53
C PHE A 481 7.97 -9.19 21.26
N PRO A 482 8.06 -8.30 22.28
CA PRO A 482 7.86 -6.88 22.06
C PRO A 482 8.89 -6.37 21.04
N TYR A 483 8.44 -5.50 20.14
CA TYR A 483 9.29 -4.89 19.13
C TYR A 483 8.89 -3.43 18.99
N LYS A 484 9.83 -2.54 19.31
CA LYS A 484 9.54 -1.10 19.39
C LYS A 484 9.67 -0.43 18.02
N LEU A 485 8.97 0.68 17.85
CA LEU A 485 9.05 1.44 16.60
C LEU A 485 10.48 1.94 16.33
N LYS A 486 11.18 2.39 17.38
CA LYS A 486 12.58 2.86 17.29
C LYS A 486 13.54 1.78 16.80
N GLU A 487 13.48 0.57 17.38
CA GLU A 487 14.28 -0.59 16.94
C GLU A 487 14.04 -0.88 15.45
N GLY A 488 12.78 -0.78 15.01
CA GLY A 488 12.45 -0.95 13.60
C GLY A 488 12.99 0.15 12.68
N MET A 489 13.15 1.38 13.18
CA MET A 489 13.77 2.49 12.45
C MET A 489 15.28 2.31 12.36
N ASP A 490 15.93 1.90 13.45
CA ASP A 490 17.36 1.59 13.47
C ASP A 490 17.68 0.46 12.47
N GLU A 491 16.84 -0.59 12.42
CA GLU A 491 16.98 -1.67 11.43
C GLU A 491 16.83 -1.16 9.98
N LEU A 492 15.97 -0.15 9.74
CA LEU A 492 15.86 0.46 8.40
C LEU A 492 17.11 1.25 8.04
N ILE A 493 17.66 2.03 8.96
CA ILE A 493 18.86 2.84 8.73
C ILE A 493 20.03 1.92 8.37
N ILE A 494 20.22 0.81 9.10
CA ILE A 494 21.25 -0.19 8.79
C ILE A 494 21.06 -0.79 7.40
N LYS A 495 19.81 -1.06 6.98
CA LYS A 495 19.52 -1.58 5.64
C LYS A 495 19.80 -0.56 4.55
N ILE A 496 19.46 0.70 4.78
CA ILE A 496 19.74 1.80 3.85
C ILE A 496 21.26 1.96 3.69
N ASP A 497 22.01 1.92 4.78
CA ASP A 497 23.47 2.01 4.76
C ASP A 497 24.11 0.86 3.95
N LYS A 498 23.67 -0.39 4.18
CA LYS A 498 24.09 -1.54 3.37
C LYS A 498 23.79 -1.35 1.88
N LEU A 499 22.63 -0.80 1.53
CA LEU A 499 22.27 -0.50 0.15
C LEU A 499 23.16 0.58 -0.46
N ASN A 500 23.60 1.57 0.33
CA ASN A 500 24.54 2.59 -0.14
C ASN A 500 25.92 2.01 -0.44
N THR A 501 26.44 1.15 0.43
CA THR A 501 27.70 0.43 0.15
C THR A 501 27.59 -0.41 -1.12
N MET A 502 26.48 -1.14 -1.29
CA MET A 502 26.22 -1.90 -2.51
C MET A 502 26.11 -0.99 -3.75
N LEU A 503 25.47 0.17 -3.63
CA LEU A 503 25.32 1.12 -4.73
C LEU A 503 26.70 1.56 -5.24
N ILE A 504 27.62 1.92 -4.35
CA ILE A 504 28.98 2.31 -4.71
C ILE A 504 29.70 1.17 -5.43
N ASN A 505 29.71 -0.02 -4.83
CA ASN A 505 30.44 -1.17 -5.38
C ASN A 505 29.93 -1.57 -6.77
N TYR A 506 28.61 -1.65 -6.96
CA TYR A 506 28.03 -1.98 -8.26
C TYR A 506 28.20 -0.86 -9.27
N SER A 507 28.18 0.40 -8.83
CA SER A 507 28.43 1.54 -9.73
C SER A 507 29.84 1.47 -10.31
N ILE A 508 30.85 1.19 -9.48
CA ILE A 508 32.23 1.01 -9.93
C ILE A 508 32.33 -0.17 -10.91
N ALA A 509 31.69 -1.30 -10.60
CA ALA A 509 31.70 -2.48 -11.47
C ALA A 509 31.03 -2.23 -12.83
N ILE A 510 29.91 -1.49 -12.86
CA ILE A 510 29.23 -1.09 -14.10
C ILE A 510 30.13 -0.20 -14.95
N LEU A 511 30.80 0.79 -14.34
CA LEU A 511 31.74 1.67 -15.07
C LEU A 511 32.93 0.89 -15.66
N ASN A 512 33.32 -0.22 -15.03
CA ASN A 512 34.34 -1.13 -15.54
C ASN A 512 33.79 -2.16 -16.56
N GLY A 513 32.49 -2.11 -16.89
CA GLY A 513 31.86 -3.01 -17.84
C GLY A 513 31.65 -4.45 -17.33
N THR A 514 31.79 -4.70 -16.03
CA THR A 514 31.76 -6.06 -15.45
C THR A 514 30.41 -6.47 -14.89
N GLU A 515 29.45 -5.55 -14.79
CA GLU A 515 28.18 -5.77 -14.10
C GLU A 515 26.96 -5.18 -14.84
N ASN A 516 25.78 -5.76 -14.58
CA ASN A 516 24.54 -5.32 -15.22
C ASN A 516 23.94 -4.06 -14.52
N PRO A 517 23.60 -2.99 -15.26
CA PRO A 517 22.94 -1.79 -14.73
C PRO A 517 21.66 -2.04 -13.91
N ASN A 518 20.99 -3.18 -14.14
CA ASN A 518 19.81 -3.62 -13.37
C ASN A 518 20.04 -3.68 -11.86
N LYS A 519 21.28 -3.95 -11.40
CA LYS A 519 21.60 -3.98 -9.95
C LYS A 519 21.41 -2.61 -9.33
N VAL A 520 21.93 -1.57 -9.98
CA VAL A 520 21.77 -0.17 -9.55
C VAL A 520 20.31 0.26 -9.60
N ARG A 521 19.57 -0.07 -10.67
CA ARG A 521 18.13 0.19 -10.77
C ARG A 521 17.37 -0.43 -9.59
N ASN A 522 17.69 -1.69 -9.25
CA ASN A 522 17.06 -2.38 -8.14
C ASN A 522 17.37 -1.72 -6.79
N ILE A 523 18.61 -1.27 -6.58
CA ILE A 523 19.04 -0.60 -5.35
C ILE A 523 18.36 0.75 -5.19
N ILE A 524 18.29 1.56 -6.26
CA ILE A 524 17.60 2.85 -6.26
C ILE A 524 16.15 2.67 -5.81
N ILE A 525 15.41 1.76 -6.45
CA ILE A 525 13.99 1.50 -6.09
C ILE A 525 13.86 1.12 -4.62
N HIS A 526 14.69 0.20 -4.11
CA HIS A 526 14.57 -0.23 -2.72
C HIS A 526 15.00 0.85 -1.73
N SER A 527 16.10 1.55 -1.98
CA SER A 527 16.61 2.61 -1.09
C SER A 527 15.58 3.72 -0.94
N THR A 528 15.00 4.18 -2.06
CA THR A 528 13.93 5.18 -2.07
C THR A 528 12.71 4.75 -1.25
N LEU A 529 12.25 3.50 -1.41
CA LEU A 529 11.10 2.99 -0.66
C LEU A 529 11.39 2.78 0.84
N LEU A 530 12.62 2.42 1.20
CA LEU A 530 13.03 2.33 2.60
C LEU A 530 13.11 3.72 3.25
N CYS A 531 13.59 4.74 2.52
CA CYS A 531 13.58 6.13 2.98
C CYS A 531 12.16 6.66 3.19
N GLU A 532 11.25 6.42 2.24
CA GLU A 532 9.85 6.81 2.40
C GLU A 532 9.26 6.17 3.67
N LYS A 533 9.54 4.89 3.89
CA LYS A 533 9.09 4.17 5.08
C LYS A 533 9.72 4.70 6.37
N LEU A 534 10.98 5.11 6.33
CA LEU A 534 11.67 5.71 7.46
C LEU A 534 11.03 7.05 7.85
N GLU A 535 10.74 7.91 6.87
CA GLU A 535 10.05 9.18 7.10
C GLU A 535 8.63 9.00 7.63
N ILE A 536 7.84 8.07 7.07
CA ILE A 536 6.49 7.76 7.56
C ILE A 536 6.52 7.31 9.02
N ARG A 537 7.56 6.59 9.46
CA ARG A 537 7.69 6.19 10.87
C ARG A 537 8.13 7.34 11.75
N ASN A 538 9.00 8.20 11.22
CA ASN A 538 9.51 9.37 11.92
C ASN A 538 8.43 10.39 12.27
N THR A 539 7.26 10.37 11.62
CA THR A 539 6.13 11.25 12.01
C THR A 539 5.66 11.03 13.45
N ASN A 540 6.00 9.90 14.08
CA ASN A 540 5.66 9.62 15.48
C ASN A 540 6.69 10.16 16.48
N PHE A 541 7.93 10.40 16.04
CA PHE A 541 9.03 10.88 16.88
C PHE A 541 9.43 12.32 16.59
N ASN A 542 9.17 12.81 15.37
CA ASN A 542 9.58 14.11 14.85
C ASN A 542 11.08 14.38 15.02
N ASP A 543 11.92 13.37 14.77
CA ASP A 543 13.36 13.50 14.88
C ASP A 543 13.95 14.13 13.60
N ASN A 544 14.50 15.33 13.75
CA ASN A 544 15.13 16.07 12.64
C ASN A 544 16.33 15.34 12.03
N ASN A 545 17.08 14.56 12.82
CA ASN A 545 18.23 13.81 12.32
C ASN A 545 17.81 12.72 11.34
N ILE A 546 16.68 12.07 11.59
CA ILE A 546 16.16 11.00 10.74
C ILE A 546 15.67 11.56 9.39
N ASN A 547 15.01 12.72 9.42
CA ASN A 547 14.66 13.45 8.20
C ASN A 547 15.92 13.84 7.41
N ARG A 548 16.98 14.29 8.09
CA ARG A 548 18.25 14.61 7.47
C ARG A 548 18.89 13.39 6.80
N ILE A 549 18.92 12.24 7.48
CA ILE A 549 19.43 10.97 6.92
C ILE A 549 18.65 10.59 5.66
N ALA A 550 17.31 10.63 5.71
CA ALA A 550 16.48 10.27 4.56
C ALA A 550 16.72 11.19 3.35
N ASN A 551 16.83 12.50 3.58
CA ASN A 551 17.11 13.47 2.52
C ASN A 551 18.50 13.30 1.91
N LEU A 552 19.54 13.18 2.74
CA LEU A 552 20.92 12.96 2.28
C LEU A 552 21.04 11.64 1.51
N ASN A 553 20.37 10.59 1.98
CA ASN A 553 20.34 9.32 1.29
C ASN A 553 19.66 9.42 -0.08
N ASN A 554 18.49 10.07 -0.14
CA ASN A 554 17.79 10.29 -1.40
C ASN A 554 18.68 11.06 -2.39
N GLU A 555 19.33 12.12 -1.94
CA GLU A 555 20.24 12.90 -2.78
C GLU A 555 21.42 12.07 -3.29
N PHE A 556 22.09 11.33 -2.40
CA PHE A 556 23.19 10.44 -2.76
C PHE A 556 22.77 9.38 -3.79
N VAL A 557 21.69 8.66 -3.52
CA VAL A 557 21.20 7.56 -4.38
C VAL A 557 20.82 8.08 -5.77
N ILE A 558 20.16 9.24 -5.84
CA ILE A 558 19.73 9.84 -7.10
C ILE A 558 20.92 10.37 -7.90
N GLN A 559 21.85 11.08 -7.26
CA GLN A 559 23.02 11.62 -7.94
C GLN A 559 23.91 10.51 -8.51
N VAL A 560 24.20 9.47 -7.72
CA VAL A 560 24.99 8.31 -8.19
C VAL A 560 24.21 7.54 -9.24
N GLY A 561 22.94 7.24 -8.97
CA GLY A 561 22.09 6.47 -9.86
C GLY A 561 21.91 7.10 -11.23
N TYR A 562 21.65 8.42 -11.29
CA TYR A 562 21.52 9.15 -12.54
C TYR A 562 22.82 9.11 -13.36
N ARG A 563 23.98 9.35 -12.73
CA ARG A 563 25.28 9.36 -13.43
C ARG A 563 25.69 8.00 -13.98
N VAL A 564 25.32 6.92 -13.30
CA VAL A 564 25.69 5.55 -13.68
C VAL A 564 24.74 4.95 -14.71
N LEU A 565 23.48 5.38 -14.73
CA LEU A 565 22.45 4.85 -15.63
C LEU A 565 22.24 5.69 -16.90
N ARG A 566 22.84 6.87 -16.95
CA ARG A 566 22.93 7.71 -18.16
C ARG A 566 23.88 7.06 -19.16
#